data_AF-A0A285MZE7-F1
#
_entry.id   AF-A0A285MZE7-F1
#
_cell.length_a   1.000
_cell.length_b   1.000
_cell.length_c   1.000
_cell.angle_alpha   90.00
_cell.angle_beta   90.00
_cell.angle_gamma   90.00
#
_symmetry.space_group_name_H-M   'P 1'
#
loop_
_entity.id
_entity.type
_entity.pdbx_description
1 polymer ?
#
loop_
_entity_poly.entity_id
_entity_poly.type
_entity_poly.pdbx_seq_one_letter_code
_entity_poly.pdbx_strand_id
1 'polypeptide(L)'
;MENLLHYILPPVLGAFIGYITNYLAIKMLFRPFKEKRVFGIKIPFTPGLIPKRREEIAVAIAKTIEQHLLTKEKLHRLFEESGYKDRLKARIEIILDQMIDEIFSDIQTALREGVSLGKLNIKTTVIAVAFEKFIEKAGDKIKEKLKNKMLEKASDSIEKNIEEELPIILSQLNIRKMVVDTFMDMDIETLEKIVLGFSEKQLKHITYTGAVLGFLIGAFQTVYLLLT
;
A
#
# COMPACT_ATOMS: atom_id res chain seq x y z
N MET A 1 -62.79 -8.87 20.95
CA MET A 1 -61.44 -8.55 20.40
C MET A 1 -60.43 -8.18 21.49
N GLU A 2 -60.85 -7.68 22.65
CA GLU A 2 -59.96 -7.29 23.76
C GLU A 2 -59.10 -8.45 24.30
N ASN A 3 -59.66 -9.66 24.40
CA ASN A 3 -58.91 -10.83 24.90
C ASN A 3 -57.76 -11.23 23.96
N LEU A 4 -57.98 -11.17 22.64
CA LEU A 4 -56.95 -11.53 21.67
C LEU A 4 -55.80 -10.51 21.67
N LEU A 5 -56.12 -9.23 21.85
CA LEU A 5 -55.14 -8.17 21.97
C LEU A 5 -54.22 -8.39 23.18
N HIS A 6 -54.79 -8.79 24.32
CA HIS A 6 -54.02 -9.02 25.55
C HIS A 6 -52.96 -10.13 25.42
N TYR A 7 -53.22 -11.16 24.61
CA TYR A 7 -52.28 -12.28 24.43
C TYR A 7 -51.23 -12.05 23.34
N ILE A 8 -51.55 -11.27 22.30
CA ILE A 8 -50.63 -10.99 21.17
C ILE A 8 -49.71 -9.81 21.48
N LEU A 9 -50.15 -8.87 22.32
CA LEU A 9 -49.41 -7.66 22.63
C LEU A 9 -48.03 -7.92 23.26
N PRO A 10 -47.85 -8.83 24.24
CA PRO A 10 -46.55 -9.04 24.87
C PRO A 10 -45.47 -9.58 23.89
N PRO A 11 -45.70 -10.62 23.06
CA PRO A 11 -44.75 -11.06 22.05
C PRO A 11 -44.38 -9.97 21.04
N VAL A 12 -45.36 -9.21 20.56
CA VAL A 12 -45.13 -8.16 19.55
C VAL A 12 -44.32 -7.01 20.14
N LEU A 13 -44.69 -6.53 21.33
CA LEU A 13 -43.93 -5.49 22.02
C LEU A 13 -42.52 -5.96 22.39
N GLY A 14 -42.38 -7.20 22.87
CA GLY A 14 -41.08 -7.80 23.14
C GLY A 14 -40.19 -7.82 21.90
N ALA A 15 -40.73 -8.27 20.76
CA ALA A 15 -40.01 -8.26 19.49
C ALA A 15 -39.59 -6.85 19.05
N PHE A 16 -40.50 -5.88 19.19
CA PHE A 16 -40.24 -4.48 18.84
C PHE A 16 -39.15 -3.86 19.72
N ILE A 17 -39.24 -4.03 21.04
CA ILE A 17 -38.23 -3.53 21.99
C ILE A 17 -36.88 -4.22 21.74
N GLY A 18 -36.88 -5.53 21.50
CA GLY A 18 -35.67 -6.29 21.18
C GLY A 18 -35.00 -5.80 19.90
N TYR A 19 -35.78 -5.54 18.86
CA TYR A 19 -35.29 -4.95 17.60
C TYR A 19 -34.66 -3.56 17.83
N ILE A 20 -35.41 -2.64 18.46
CA ILE A 20 -34.95 -1.25 18.65
C ILE A 20 -33.71 -1.20 19.54
N THR A 21 -33.72 -1.93 20.65
CA THR A 21 -32.62 -1.91 21.62
C THR A 21 -31.33 -2.42 20.99
N ASN A 22 -31.42 -3.51 20.22
CA ASN A 22 -30.23 -4.06 19.57
C ASN A 22 -29.75 -3.20 18.40
N TYR A 23 -30.67 -2.62 17.62
CA TYR A 23 -30.33 -1.64 16.59
C TYR A 23 -29.59 -0.43 17.20
N LEU A 24 -30.07 0.09 18.32
CA LEU A 24 -29.46 1.20 19.02
C LEU A 24 -28.08 0.83 19.57
N ALA A 25 -27.94 -0.35 20.18
CA ALA A 25 -26.66 -0.85 20.70
C ALA A 25 -25.60 -0.94 19.60
N ILE A 26 -25.96 -1.48 18.43
CA ILE A 26 -25.06 -1.51 17.27
C ILE A 26 -24.69 -0.10 16.85
N LYS A 27 -25.68 0.79 16.71
CA LYS A 27 -25.43 2.20 16.35
C LYS A 27 -24.50 2.88 17.35
N MET A 28 -24.59 2.52 18.64
CA MET A 28 -23.75 3.03 19.72
C MET A 28 -22.29 2.57 19.66
N LEU A 29 -21.98 1.47 18.97
CA LEU A 29 -20.59 1.06 18.74
C LEU A 29 -19.86 2.04 17.81
N PHE A 30 -20.58 2.68 16.89
CA PHE A 30 -20.02 3.54 15.85
C PHE A 30 -20.23 5.04 16.12
N ARG A 31 -21.39 5.40 16.67
CA ARG A 31 -21.80 6.78 16.98
C ARG A 31 -22.22 6.88 18.44
N PRO A 32 -21.91 7.95 19.18
CA PRO A 32 -21.42 9.25 18.73
C PRO A 32 -19.89 9.32 18.64
N PHE A 33 -19.41 10.18 17.75
CA PHE A 33 -17.97 10.34 17.46
C PHE A 33 -17.19 11.10 18.54
N LYS A 34 -17.90 11.86 19.37
CA LYS A 34 -17.33 12.63 20.48
C LYS A 34 -18.02 12.26 21.78
N GLU A 35 -17.31 12.43 22.87
CA GLU A 35 -17.89 12.37 24.21
C GLU A 35 -19.04 13.37 24.32
N LYS A 36 -20.18 12.92 24.84
CA LYS A 36 -21.33 13.78 25.15
C LYS A 36 -21.47 13.88 26.66
N ARG A 37 -21.73 15.10 27.16
CA ARG A 37 -21.99 15.37 28.57
C ARG A 37 -23.34 16.06 28.72
N VAL A 38 -24.09 15.68 29.74
CA VAL A 38 -25.38 16.28 30.10
C VAL A 38 -25.34 16.58 31.60
N PHE A 39 -25.62 17.82 32.00
CA PHE A 39 -25.48 18.30 33.38
C PHE A 39 -24.13 17.96 34.04
N GLY A 40 -23.03 18.00 33.28
CA GLY A 40 -21.69 17.66 33.76
C GLY A 40 -21.39 16.16 33.84
N ILE A 41 -22.38 15.28 33.69
CA ILE A 41 -22.23 13.82 33.71
C ILE A 41 -21.98 13.31 32.29
N LYS A 42 -20.97 12.47 32.13
CA LYS A 42 -20.65 11.80 30.85
C LYS A 42 -21.72 10.77 30.50
N ILE A 43 -22.28 10.84 29.30
CA ILE A 43 -23.24 9.85 28.83
C ILE A 43 -22.51 8.51 28.61
N PRO A 44 -23.02 7.38 29.16
CA PRO A 44 -22.42 6.08 28.93
C PRO A 44 -22.41 5.74 27.43
N PHE A 45 -21.40 4.97 26.99
CA PHE A 45 -21.20 4.61 25.58
C PHE A 45 -20.97 5.80 24.63
N THR A 46 -20.45 6.92 25.16
CA THR A 46 -19.97 8.05 24.34
C THR A 46 -18.50 8.36 24.68
N PRO A 47 -17.59 8.48 23.68
CA PRO A 47 -17.80 8.17 22.26
C PRO A 47 -18.06 6.66 22.03
N GLY A 48 -18.54 6.32 20.84
CA GLY A 48 -18.72 4.93 20.44
C GLY A 48 -17.44 4.11 20.53
N LEU A 49 -17.56 2.78 20.62
CA LEU A 49 -16.44 1.87 20.84
C LEU A 49 -15.36 1.95 19.76
N ILE A 50 -15.76 2.01 18.48
CA ILE A 50 -14.82 2.05 17.35
C ILE A 50 -14.02 3.36 17.30
N PRO A 51 -14.66 4.57 17.36
CA PRO A 51 -13.91 5.82 17.50
C PRO A 51 -12.96 5.82 18.70
N LYS A 52 -13.39 5.24 19.84
CA LYS A 52 -12.58 5.19 21.06
C LYS A 52 -11.33 4.31 20.91
N ARG A 53 -11.41 3.22 20.14
CA ARG A 53 -10.31 2.25 19.95
C ARG A 53 -9.55 2.42 18.63
N ARG A 54 -9.70 3.58 17.97
CA ARG A 54 -9.03 3.90 16.69
C ARG A 54 -7.54 3.58 16.71
N GLU A 55 -6.84 4.00 17.76
CA GLU A 55 -5.40 3.81 17.89
C GLU A 55 -5.01 2.34 18.02
N GLU A 56 -5.71 1.61 18.87
CA GLU A 56 -5.48 0.18 19.04
C GLU A 56 -5.65 -0.59 17.71
N ILE A 57 -6.70 -0.24 16.95
CA ILE A 57 -6.95 -0.82 15.62
C ILE A 57 -5.81 -0.47 14.66
N ALA A 58 -5.41 0.79 14.60
CA ALA A 58 -4.33 1.24 13.73
C ALA A 58 -3.01 0.52 14.04
N VAL A 59 -2.65 0.40 15.32
CA VAL A 59 -1.44 -0.31 15.77
C VAL A 59 -1.51 -1.80 15.43
N ALA A 60 -2.67 -2.44 15.59
CA ALA A 60 -2.85 -3.85 15.25
C ALA A 60 -2.70 -4.11 13.74
N ILE A 61 -3.31 -3.26 12.90
CA ILE A 61 -3.19 -3.33 11.44
C ILE A 61 -1.75 -3.09 11.01
N ALA A 62 -1.12 -2.04 11.54
CA ALA A 62 0.26 -1.68 11.27
C ALA A 62 1.22 -2.84 11.58
N LYS A 63 1.08 -3.46 12.75
CA LYS A 63 1.87 -4.64 13.14
C LYS A 63 1.65 -5.81 12.17
N THR A 64 0.41 -6.03 11.74
CA THR A 64 0.07 -7.13 10.81
C THR A 64 0.69 -6.91 9.44
N ILE A 65 0.61 -5.69 8.89
CA ILE A 65 1.21 -5.30 7.60
C ILE A 65 2.73 -5.44 7.65
N GLU A 66 3.36 -4.94 8.71
CA GLU A 66 4.81 -5.04 8.91
C GLU A 66 5.27 -6.50 8.92
N GLN A 67 4.56 -7.37 9.65
CA GLN A 67 4.94 -8.78 9.81
C GLN A 67 4.67 -9.66 8.58
N HIS A 68 3.73 -9.30 7.70
CA HIS A 68 3.27 -10.20 6.63
C HIS A 68 3.39 -9.65 5.21
N LEU A 69 3.46 -8.32 5.04
CA LEU A 69 3.53 -7.68 3.72
C LEU A 69 4.91 -7.09 3.46
N LEU A 70 5.52 -6.47 4.46
CA LEU A 70 6.76 -5.69 4.30
C LEU A 70 7.99 -6.41 4.84
N THR A 71 7.98 -7.74 4.75
CA THR A 71 9.16 -8.53 5.08
C THR A 71 10.21 -8.40 3.97
N LYS A 72 11.49 -8.48 4.35
CA LYS A 72 12.63 -8.39 3.43
C LYS A 72 12.47 -9.37 2.27
N GLU A 73 12.06 -10.61 2.57
CA GLU A 73 11.93 -11.70 1.60
C GLU A 73 10.82 -11.41 0.59
N LYS A 74 9.67 -10.89 1.06
CA LYS A 74 8.52 -10.65 0.18
C LYS A 74 8.74 -9.43 -0.70
N LEU A 75 9.37 -8.38 -0.17
CA LEU A 75 9.76 -7.22 -0.95
C LEU A 75 10.82 -7.56 -1.99
N HIS A 76 11.83 -8.35 -1.62
CA HIS A 76 12.83 -8.82 -2.60
C HIS A 76 12.17 -9.59 -3.74
N ARG A 77 11.27 -10.54 -3.44
CA ARG A 77 10.49 -11.26 -4.46
C ARG A 77 9.65 -10.34 -5.34
N LEU A 78 8.95 -9.35 -4.75
CA LEU A 78 8.17 -8.38 -5.53
C LEU A 78 9.06 -7.54 -6.45
N PHE A 79 10.26 -7.15 -6.01
CA PHE A 79 11.21 -6.43 -6.84
C PHE A 79 11.70 -7.29 -8.01
N GLU A 80 12.01 -8.57 -7.77
CA GLU A 80 12.43 -9.51 -8.81
C GLU A 80 11.30 -9.79 -9.82
N GLU A 81 10.10 -10.13 -9.35
CA GLU A 81 8.93 -10.41 -10.18
C GLU A 81 8.50 -9.20 -11.01
N SER A 82 8.74 -7.98 -10.51
CA SER A 82 8.35 -6.76 -11.24
C SER A 82 9.15 -6.53 -12.53
N GLY A 83 10.20 -7.30 -12.82
CA GLY A 83 11.09 -7.06 -13.96
C GLY A 83 11.88 -5.76 -13.85
N TYR A 84 12.10 -5.27 -12.62
CA TYR A 84 12.83 -4.03 -12.37
C TYR A 84 14.28 -4.11 -12.85
N LYS A 85 14.95 -5.26 -12.63
CA LYS A 85 16.32 -5.52 -13.09
C LYS A 85 16.44 -5.29 -14.61
N ASP A 86 15.50 -5.82 -15.39
CA ASP A 86 15.49 -5.66 -16.85
C ASP A 86 15.26 -4.22 -17.29
N ARG A 87 14.32 -3.51 -16.64
CA ARG A 87 14.08 -2.08 -16.92
C ARG A 87 15.29 -1.21 -16.61
N LEU A 88 15.96 -1.48 -15.49
CA LEU A 88 17.18 -0.78 -15.10
C LEU A 88 18.30 -1.03 -16.10
N LYS A 89 18.51 -2.30 -16.46
CA LYS A 89 19.51 -2.70 -17.45
C LYS A 89 19.27 -1.99 -18.78
N ALA A 90 18.04 -2.00 -19.29
CA ALA A 90 17.69 -1.28 -20.52
C ALA A 90 17.95 0.23 -20.42
N ARG A 91 17.68 0.85 -19.25
CA ARG A 91 17.96 2.27 -19.06
C ARG A 91 19.46 2.57 -19.05
N ILE A 92 20.25 1.69 -18.45
CA ILE A 92 21.72 1.80 -18.41
C ILE A 92 22.30 1.58 -19.79
N GLU A 93 21.78 0.64 -20.59
CA GLU A 93 22.17 0.45 -21.99
C GLU A 93 22.05 1.74 -22.78
N ILE A 94 20.92 2.45 -22.64
CA ILE A 94 20.70 3.73 -23.32
C ILE A 94 21.73 4.78 -22.87
N ILE A 95 21.96 4.90 -21.55
CA ILE A 95 22.90 5.90 -21.01
C ILE A 95 24.33 5.58 -21.45
N LEU A 96 24.75 4.31 -21.39
CA LEU A 96 26.08 3.89 -21.80
C LEU A 96 26.29 4.08 -23.30
N ASP A 97 25.28 3.81 -24.14
CA ASP A 97 25.36 4.08 -25.56
C ASP A 97 25.63 5.56 -25.83
N GLN A 98 24.87 6.45 -25.18
CA GLN A 98 25.04 7.89 -25.31
C GLN A 98 26.43 8.36 -24.84
N MET A 99 26.86 7.92 -23.65
CA MET A 99 28.16 8.30 -23.09
C MET A 99 29.33 7.80 -23.93
N ILE A 100 29.25 6.56 -24.43
CA ILE A 100 30.31 5.99 -25.26
C ILE A 100 30.36 6.72 -26.60
N ASP A 101 29.23 7.02 -27.22
CA ASP A 101 29.19 7.80 -28.45
C ASP A 101 29.81 9.18 -28.30
N GLU A 102 29.50 9.87 -27.20
CA GLU A 102 30.08 11.18 -26.88
C GLU A 102 31.61 11.10 -26.73
N ILE A 103 32.11 10.15 -25.92
CA ILE A 103 33.56 9.93 -25.72
C ILE A 103 34.26 9.62 -27.04
N PHE A 104 33.66 8.78 -27.89
CA PHE A 104 34.26 8.44 -29.18
C PHE A 104 34.29 9.64 -30.14
N SER A 105 33.26 10.48 -30.13
CA SER A 105 33.21 11.70 -30.92
C SER A 105 34.30 12.68 -30.50
N ASP A 106 34.51 12.85 -29.18
CA ASP A 106 35.57 13.72 -28.64
C ASP A 106 36.96 13.21 -29.01
N ILE A 107 37.20 11.89 -28.89
CA ILE A 107 38.47 11.26 -29.28
C ILE A 107 38.72 11.46 -30.79
N GLN A 108 37.71 11.25 -31.63
CA GLN A 108 37.85 11.48 -33.08
C GLN A 108 38.17 12.93 -33.41
N THR A 109 37.54 13.89 -32.72
CA THR A 109 37.77 15.33 -32.93
C THR A 109 39.20 15.71 -32.54
N ALA A 110 39.66 15.30 -31.36
CA ALA A 110 41.02 15.55 -30.90
C ALA A 110 42.09 14.92 -31.81
N LEU A 111 41.83 13.72 -32.35
CA LEU A 111 42.72 13.07 -33.31
C LEU A 111 42.78 13.84 -34.65
N ARG A 112 41.64 14.31 -35.17
CA ARG A 112 41.58 15.11 -36.41
C ARG A 112 42.33 16.42 -36.28
N GLU A 113 42.18 17.11 -35.14
CA GLU A 113 42.93 18.33 -34.83
C GLU A 113 44.44 18.08 -34.74
N GLY A 114 44.85 16.99 -34.07
CA GLY A 114 46.26 16.61 -33.97
C GLY A 114 46.91 16.29 -35.32
N VAL A 115 46.18 15.64 -36.23
CA VAL A 115 46.68 15.29 -37.58
C VAL A 115 46.79 16.53 -38.47
N SER A 116 45.90 17.52 -38.33
CA SER A 116 45.89 18.72 -39.15
C SER A 116 46.95 19.76 -38.77
N LEU A 117 47.49 19.72 -37.55
CA LEU A 117 48.65 20.53 -37.12
C LEU A 117 49.99 20.05 -37.74
N GLY A 118 50.05 18.83 -38.29
CA GLY A 118 51.20 18.33 -39.03
C GLY A 118 51.20 18.80 -40.49
N LYS A 119 52.09 19.72 -40.85
CA LYS A 119 52.22 20.34 -42.20
C LYS A 119 52.02 19.34 -43.36
N LEU A 120 51.07 19.65 -44.24
CA LEU A 120 50.52 18.80 -45.31
C LEU A 120 51.47 18.57 -46.50
N ASN A 121 51.75 17.30 -46.79
CA ASN A 121 52.13 16.79 -48.10
C ASN A 121 51.06 15.76 -48.55
N ILE A 122 50.87 15.53 -49.85
CA ILE A 122 49.83 14.64 -50.41
C ILE A 122 49.90 13.19 -49.84
N LYS A 123 51.10 12.74 -49.44
CA LYS A 123 51.30 11.46 -48.74
C LYS A 123 50.61 11.43 -47.37
N THR A 124 50.55 12.56 -46.67
CA THR A 124 49.94 12.72 -45.36
C THR A 124 48.41 12.63 -45.45
N THR A 125 47.79 13.08 -46.54
CA THR A 125 46.33 13.01 -46.75
C THR A 125 45.84 11.57 -46.94
N VAL A 126 46.56 10.75 -47.73
CA VAL A 126 46.21 9.33 -47.91
C VAL A 126 46.38 8.55 -46.60
N ILE A 127 47.44 8.84 -45.84
CA ILE A 127 47.67 8.26 -44.52
C ILE A 127 46.56 8.69 -43.55
N ALA A 128 46.16 9.97 -43.54
CA ALA A 128 45.07 10.47 -42.70
C ALA A 128 43.74 9.76 -42.98
N VAL A 129 43.36 9.58 -44.26
CA VAL A 129 42.12 8.88 -44.64
C VAL A 129 42.18 7.39 -44.27
N ALA A 130 43.33 6.74 -44.44
CA ALA A 130 43.52 5.35 -44.02
C ALA A 130 43.46 5.22 -42.49
N PHE A 131 43.99 6.21 -41.76
CA PHE A 131 43.94 6.27 -40.30
C PHE A 131 42.52 6.52 -39.81
N GLU A 132 41.74 7.42 -40.44
CA GLU A 132 40.32 7.64 -40.12
C GLU A 132 39.51 6.35 -40.26
N LYS A 133 39.64 5.63 -41.39
CA LYS A 133 38.97 4.34 -41.57
C LYS A 133 39.42 3.27 -40.57
N PHE A 134 40.68 3.32 -40.16
CA PHE A 134 41.20 2.40 -39.14
C PHE A 134 40.62 2.73 -37.75
N ILE A 135 40.55 4.02 -37.39
CA ILE A 135 39.93 4.52 -36.15
C ILE A 135 38.44 4.19 -36.12
N GLU A 136 37.72 4.33 -37.24
CA GLU A 136 36.31 3.99 -37.35
C GLU A 136 36.08 2.49 -37.10
N LYS A 137 36.82 1.63 -37.81
CA LYS A 137 36.67 0.17 -37.71
C LYS A 137 37.18 -0.43 -36.40
N ALA A 138 38.24 0.15 -35.82
CA ALA A 138 38.71 -0.21 -34.48
C ALA A 138 37.78 0.37 -33.41
N GLY A 139 37.24 1.55 -33.64
CA GLY A 139 36.35 2.27 -32.74
C GLY A 139 35.06 1.50 -32.49
N ASP A 140 34.42 0.97 -33.53
CA ASP A 140 33.21 0.15 -33.38
C ASP A 140 33.44 -1.08 -32.47
N LYS A 141 34.56 -1.79 -32.68
CA LYS A 141 34.93 -2.95 -31.84
C LYS A 141 35.24 -2.55 -30.40
N ILE A 142 35.91 -1.42 -30.20
CA ILE A 142 36.24 -0.92 -28.86
C ILE A 142 34.96 -0.47 -28.15
N LYS A 143 34.07 0.25 -28.86
CA LYS A 143 32.76 0.69 -28.37
C LYS A 143 31.91 -0.49 -27.91
N GLU A 144 31.78 -1.53 -28.73
CA GLU A 144 31.01 -2.73 -28.38
C GLU A 144 31.61 -3.48 -27.17
N LYS A 145 32.93 -3.65 -27.15
CA LYS A 145 33.62 -4.32 -26.04
C LYS A 145 33.56 -3.53 -24.74
N LEU A 146 33.65 -2.21 -24.83
CA LEU A 146 33.51 -1.30 -23.69
C LEU A 146 32.07 -1.32 -23.15
N LYS A 147 31.08 -1.22 -24.04
CA LYS A 147 29.66 -1.31 -23.72
C LYS A 147 29.34 -2.59 -22.96
N ASN A 148 29.70 -3.75 -23.53
CA ASN A 148 29.38 -5.04 -22.93
C ASN A 148 30.02 -5.20 -21.53
N LYS A 149 31.29 -4.80 -21.38
CA LYS A 149 32.00 -4.88 -20.10
C LYS A 149 31.45 -3.91 -19.05
N MET A 150 31.01 -2.72 -19.47
CA MET A 150 30.37 -1.75 -18.58
C MET A 150 28.97 -2.20 -18.18
N LEU A 151 28.21 -2.79 -19.10
CA LEU A 151 26.87 -3.33 -18.81
C LEU A 151 26.88 -4.50 -17.85
N GLU A 152 27.82 -5.41 -18.04
CA GLU A 152 28.02 -6.55 -17.14
C GLU A 152 28.37 -6.05 -15.72
N LYS A 153 29.39 -5.20 -15.59
CA LYS A 153 29.76 -4.60 -14.31
C LYS A 153 28.64 -3.79 -13.66
N ALA A 154 27.89 -3.02 -14.44
CA ALA A 154 26.79 -2.21 -13.94
C ALA A 154 25.65 -3.10 -13.41
N SER A 155 25.30 -4.16 -14.16
CA SER A 155 24.26 -5.12 -13.75
C SER A 155 24.65 -5.80 -12.44
N ASP A 156 25.87 -6.34 -12.35
CA ASP A 156 26.36 -7.03 -11.15
C ASP A 156 26.42 -6.09 -9.93
N SER A 157 26.87 -4.84 -10.15
CA SER A 157 26.96 -3.84 -9.08
C SER A 157 25.58 -3.44 -8.57
N ILE A 158 24.60 -3.31 -9.46
CA ILE A 158 23.22 -2.95 -9.10
C ILE A 158 22.57 -4.07 -8.32
N GLU A 159 22.73 -5.31 -8.77
CA GLU A 159 22.15 -6.46 -8.08
C GLU A 159 22.69 -6.56 -6.65
N LYS A 160 24.02 -6.46 -6.50
CA LYS A 160 24.67 -6.46 -5.19
C LYS A 160 24.24 -5.28 -4.31
N ASN A 161 24.23 -4.06 -4.87
CA ASN A 161 23.84 -2.87 -4.12
C ASN A 161 22.38 -2.95 -3.66
N ILE A 162 21.46 -3.47 -4.48
CA ILE A 162 20.06 -3.63 -4.06
C ILE A 162 19.94 -4.64 -2.93
N GLU A 163 20.65 -5.77 -2.98
CA GLU A 163 20.61 -6.77 -1.92
C GLU A 163 21.15 -6.26 -0.58
N GLU A 164 22.17 -5.38 -0.63
CA GLU A 164 22.81 -4.78 0.54
C GLU A 164 22.04 -3.56 1.09
N GLU A 165 21.49 -2.70 0.22
CA GLU A 165 20.84 -1.44 0.59
C GLU A 165 19.34 -1.60 0.92
N LEU A 166 18.64 -2.51 0.26
CA LEU A 166 17.19 -2.71 0.48
C LEU A 166 16.87 -3.00 1.96
N PRO A 167 17.61 -3.87 2.69
CA PRO A 167 17.37 -4.11 4.12
C PRO A 167 17.57 -2.85 4.97
N ILE A 168 18.55 -2.01 4.61
CA ILE A 168 18.87 -0.79 5.33
C ILE A 168 17.74 0.22 5.18
N ILE A 169 17.27 0.44 3.95
CA ILE A 169 16.12 1.32 3.66
C ILE A 169 14.88 0.83 4.41
N LEU A 170 14.61 -0.48 4.40
CA LEU A 170 13.47 -1.06 5.13
C LEU A 170 13.57 -0.89 6.64
N SER A 171 14.79 -0.94 7.21
CA SER A 171 15.00 -0.69 8.64
C SER A 171 14.79 0.77 9.04
N GLN A 172 15.02 1.71 8.12
CA GLN A 172 14.84 3.14 8.34
C GLN A 172 13.38 3.59 8.14
N LEU A 173 12.60 2.85 7.35
CA LEU A 173 11.19 3.12 7.15
C LEU A 173 10.36 2.65 8.35
N ASN A 174 9.87 3.59 9.15
CA ASN A 174 8.92 3.28 10.21
C ASN A 174 7.50 3.15 9.65
N ILE A 175 7.25 2.03 8.96
CA ILE A 175 5.95 1.77 8.33
C ILE A 175 4.85 1.70 9.37
N ARG A 176 5.16 1.17 10.56
CA ARG A 176 4.23 1.15 11.68
C ARG A 176 3.69 2.54 11.97
N LYS A 177 4.58 3.52 12.11
CA LYS A 177 4.21 4.92 12.34
C LYS A 177 3.42 5.48 11.17
N MET A 178 3.86 5.25 9.93
CA MET A 178 3.15 5.73 8.74
C MET A 178 1.70 5.24 8.66
N VAL A 179 1.47 3.95 8.93
CA VAL A 179 0.11 3.38 8.95
C VAL A 179 -0.70 3.95 10.10
N VAL A 180 -0.11 4.07 11.30
CA VAL A 180 -0.79 4.66 12.46
C VAL A 180 -1.20 6.11 12.19
N ASP A 181 -0.28 6.93 11.72
CA ASP A 181 -0.51 8.35 11.39
C ASP A 181 -1.60 8.47 10.31
N THR A 182 -1.58 7.61 9.29
CA THR A 182 -2.65 7.57 8.25
C THR A 182 -4.02 7.30 8.86
N PHE A 183 -4.14 6.31 9.76
CA PHE A 183 -5.40 6.04 10.46
C PHE A 183 -5.81 7.15 11.43
N MET A 184 -4.82 7.90 11.94
CA MET A 184 -5.07 9.05 12.79
C MET A 184 -5.57 10.27 12.00
N ASP A 185 -5.11 10.43 10.77
CA ASP A 185 -5.50 11.57 9.94
C ASP A 185 -6.80 11.32 9.18
N MET A 186 -7.22 10.05 9.05
CA MET A 186 -8.53 9.71 8.50
C MET A 186 -9.67 10.29 9.34
N ASP A 187 -10.69 10.79 8.64
CA ASP A 187 -11.94 11.19 9.24
C ASP A 187 -12.71 9.98 9.77
N ILE A 188 -13.54 10.22 10.78
CA ILE A 188 -14.25 9.15 11.48
C ILE A 188 -15.30 8.48 10.57
N GLU A 189 -15.81 9.17 9.54
CA GLU A 189 -16.78 8.60 8.60
C GLU A 189 -16.10 7.59 7.67
N THR A 190 -14.88 7.86 7.22
CA THR A 190 -14.08 6.91 6.45
C THR A 190 -13.74 5.68 7.27
N LEU A 191 -13.33 5.84 8.54
CA LEU A 191 -13.12 4.70 9.45
C LEU A 191 -14.43 3.90 9.65
N GLU A 192 -15.56 4.58 9.83
CA GLU A 192 -16.88 3.96 9.91
C GLU A 192 -17.20 3.14 8.66
N LYS A 193 -16.95 3.69 7.45
CA LYS A 193 -17.17 2.98 6.17
C LYS A 193 -16.29 1.73 6.03
N ILE A 194 -15.02 1.80 6.43
CA ILE A 194 -14.12 0.65 6.39
C ILE A 194 -14.65 -0.46 7.30
N VAL A 195 -15.04 -0.12 8.53
CA VAL A 195 -15.49 -1.13 9.52
C VAL A 195 -16.91 -1.65 9.21
N LEU A 196 -17.84 -0.76 8.83
CA LEU A 196 -19.21 -1.14 8.51
C LEU A 196 -19.32 -1.86 7.17
N GLY A 197 -18.46 -1.53 6.19
CA GLY A 197 -18.50 -2.12 4.86
C GLY A 197 -18.44 -3.64 4.88
N PHE A 198 -17.71 -4.23 5.84
CA PHE A 198 -17.65 -5.69 6.02
C PHE A 198 -18.58 -6.24 7.13
N SER A 199 -19.09 -5.38 8.02
CA SER A 199 -19.85 -5.79 9.24
C SER A 199 -21.36 -5.59 9.15
N GLU A 200 -21.86 -4.78 8.22
CA GLU A 200 -23.27 -4.36 8.19
C GLU A 200 -24.25 -5.54 8.14
N LYS A 201 -23.92 -6.56 7.34
CA LYS A 201 -24.76 -7.75 7.19
C LYS A 201 -24.81 -8.58 8.47
N GLN A 202 -23.67 -8.76 9.13
CA GLN A 202 -23.55 -9.52 10.37
C GLN A 202 -24.27 -8.81 11.52
N LEU A 203 -24.15 -7.49 11.60
CA LEU A 203 -24.82 -6.68 12.61
C LEU A 203 -26.35 -6.73 12.47
N LYS A 204 -26.89 -6.78 11.24
CA LYS A 204 -28.33 -6.95 10.99
C LYS A 204 -28.86 -8.28 11.57
N HIS A 205 -28.08 -9.35 11.54
CA HIS A 205 -28.48 -10.62 12.15
C HIS A 205 -28.66 -10.50 13.65
N ILE A 206 -27.78 -9.77 14.34
CA ILE A 206 -27.90 -9.55 15.79
C ILE A 206 -29.22 -8.81 16.09
N THR A 207 -29.58 -7.81 15.29
CA THR A 207 -30.85 -7.07 15.45
C THR A 207 -32.07 -7.96 15.25
N TYR A 208 -32.03 -8.83 14.24
CA TYR A 208 -33.09 -9.80 14.01
C TYR A 208 -33.21 -10.80 15.17
N THR A 209 -32.08 -11.33 15.65
CA THR A 209 -32.06 -12.21 16.82
C THR A 209 -32.62 -11.53 18.06
N GLY A 210 -32.33 -10.24 18.26
CA GLY A 210 -32.94 -9.44 19.33
C GLY A 210 -34.46 -9.40 19.24
N ALA A 211 -35.02 -9.23 18.03
CA ALA A 211 -36.45 -9.28 17.80
C ALA A 211 -37.04 -10.67 18.07
N VAL A 212 -36.39 -11.73 17.60
CA VAL A 212 -36.83 -13.12 17.84
C VAL A 212 -36.81 -13.46 19.33
N LEU A 213 -35.75 -13.11 20.04
CA LEU A 213 -35.66 -13.34 21.48
C LEU A 213 -36.72 -12.53 22.24
N GLY A 214 -36.92 -11.27 21.87
CA GLY A 214 -37.97 -10.44 22.43
C GLY A 214 -39.37 -11.03 22.21
N PHE A 215 -39.62 -11.56 21.01
CA PHE A 215 -40.86 -12.29 20.71
C PHE A 215 -41.04 -13.52 21.60
N LEU A 216 -39.99 -14.34 21.74
CA LEU A 216 -40.03 -15.54 22.56
C LEU A 216 -40.29 -15.21 24.03
N ILE A 217 -39.61 -14.20 24.58
CA ILE A 217 -39.83 -13.74 25.97
C ILE A 217 -41.28 -13.28 26.16
N GLY A 218 -41.80 -12.48 25.24
CA GLY A 218 -43.20 -12.06 25.30
C GLY A 218 -44.19 -13.22 25.13
N ALA A 219 -43.87 -14.22 24.32
CA ALA A 219 -44.67 -15.44 24.19
C ALA A 219 -44.67 -16.27 25.47
N PHE A 220 -43.51 -16.42 26.13
CA PHE A 220 -43.45 -17.03 27.46
C PHE A 220 -44.28 -16.26 28.49
N GLN A 221 -44.23 -14.93 28.46
CA GLN A 221 -45.05 -14.09 29.34
C GLN A 221 -46.56 -14.30 29.09
N THR A 222 -46.98 -14.40 27.83
CA THR A 222 -48.36 -14.72 27.45
C THR A 222 -48.79 -16.08 27.98
N VAL A 223 -47.94 -17.12 27.84
CA VAL A 223 -48.23 -18.47 28.36
C VAL A 223 -48.32 -18.46 29.89
N TYR A 224 -47.43 -17.75 30.57
CA TYR A 224 -47.48 -17.61 32.02
C TYR A 224 -48.78 -16.95 32.49
N LEU A 225 -49.22 -15.90 31.78
CA LEU A 225 -50.46 -15.19 32.07
C LEU A 225 -51.72 -16.01 31.73
N LEU A 226 -51.62 -17.01 30.86
CA LEU A 226 -52.69 -17.99 30.62
C LEU A 226 -52.79 -19.05 31.73
N LEU A 227 -51.68 -19.33 32.42
CA LEU A 227 -51.60 -20.36 33.46
C LEU A 227 -51.89 -19.84 34.88
N THR A 228 -51.87 -18.52 35.08
CA THR A 228 -52.10 -17.85 36.38
C THR A 228 -53.42 -17.10 36.34
#